data_AF-A0A5N6P901-F1
#
_entry.id   AF-A0A5N6P901-F1
#
_cell.length_a   1.000
_cell.length_b   1.000
_cell.length_c   1.000
_cell.angle_alpha   90.00
_cell.angle_beta   90.00
_cell.angle_gamma   90.00
#
_symmetry.space_group_name_H-M   'P 1'
#
loop_
_entity.id
_entity.type
_entity.pdbx_description
1 polymer ?
#
loop_
_entity_poly.entity_id
_entity_poly.type
_entity_poly.pdbx_seq_one_letter_code
_entity_poly.pdbx_strand_id
1 'polypeptide(L)'
;MKGGYQYYKVFGFNRRFKISERRPPPDVIKAFNLCTNGEPHMSPDHFQRFLIEFQGEEGVMVDQVKMIMDQVLHQLRPKFSVCCFTLDDFFNYLFFDHLNGPITSEVHHDMTAPLQHYFIYTGHNSYLTGNQLNSDCSEVPIIKALHKGVRVIELDLWPNSSKDGIDVLHGWTMTTPVTLEKCLKSIKEHAFVNSPYPVIITLEDHLTPNLQVKVAEMVTEIFEDMLYHPKAGDDDEFPSPEALKHHVLLSTKPPKEHLERQINGNHEDNIASLDRDMSQFHHIDSDDETGDAGNEKHEQKTPPEYIQLIGIHAAKANKELKKALTVGSGKGKRLSLSEQALEKAASLYGTDLVRFTQKNILRVFPKGTRVTSTNFKPLLAWMHGAQMVASNMQGYGKSLWMMHGMFRSNGGCGYVKKPDFLMSRGPNNEVFDQKVALDVKKTLKVRVYMGDGWHMDFSHTHFDKYSPPDFYTKLYMVGVPADVAKKKTRVIKDDWIPIWDEEFTFPLRVPELALLKIVVRDHDVSEKDDFAGQTCLPVSELRTGIRAVPLHNKKGEKFESVKLLMRFVFE
;
A
#
# COMPACT_ATOMS: atom_id res chain seq x y z
N MET A 1 -39.21 -6.41 -23.27
CA MET A 1 -38.77 -5.18 -23.95
C MET A 1 -37.87 -5.57 -25.12
N LYS A 2 -37.88 -4.84 -26.25
CA LYS A 2 -37.06 -5.16 -27.43
C LYS A 2 -35.60 -4.82 -27.10
N GLY A 3 -34.73 -5.83 -27.02
CA GLY A 3 -33.30 -5.61 -26.77
C GLY A 3 -32.67 -4.68 -27.81
N GLY A 4 -31.86 -3.74 -27.35
CA GLY A 4 -31.13 -2.82 -28.23
C GLY A 4 -30.04 -3.54 -29.03
N TYR A 5 -29.62 -2.93 -30.13
CA TYR A 5 -28.49 -3.42 -30.95
C TYR A 5 -27.42 -2.34 -31.07
N GLN A 6 -26.16 -2.74 -31.04
CA GLN A 6 -25.02 -1.90 -31.44
C GLN A 6 -24.54 -2.27 -32.84
N TYR A 7 -24.06 -1.28 -33.58
CA TYR A 7 -23.58 -1.45 -34.95
C TYR A 7 -22.10 -1.11 -35.04
N TYR A 8 -21.33 -2.01 -35.65
CA TYR A 8 -19.90 -1.86 -35.88
C TYR A 8 -19.62 -1.85 -37.39
N LYS A 9 -18.80 -0.90 -37.84
CA LYS A 9 -18.44 -0.78 -39.26
C LYS A 9 -17.24 -1.67 -39.58
N VAL A 10 -17.45 -2.69 -40.38
CA VAL A 10 -16.41 -3.62 -40.84
C VAL A 10 -16.35 -3.57 -42.36
N PHE A 11 -15.25 -3.05 -42.92
CA PHE A 11 -15.03 -2.92 -44.37
C PHE A 11 -16.24 -2.34 -45.15
N GLY A 12 -16.88 -1.31 -44.61
CA GLY A 12 -18.04 -0.64 -45.24
C GLY A 12 -19.41 -1.26 -44.95
N PHE A 13 -19.47 -2.39 -44.25
CA PHE A 13 -20.71 -3.03 -43.82
C PHE A 13 -20.97 -2.83 -42.32
N ASN A 14 -22.25 -2.70 -41.94
CA ASN A 14 -22.64 -2.66 -40.54
C ASN A 14 -22.87 -4.08 -40.01
N ARG A 15 -22.02 -4.54 -39.09
CA ARG A 15 -22.30 -5.71 -38.26
C ARG A 15 -23.15 -5.30 -37.06
N ARG A 16 -24.09 -6.16 -36.69
CA ARG A 16 -25.07 -5.90 -35.63
C ARG A 16 -24.87 -6.86 -34.47
N PHE A 17 -24.67 -6.32 -33.27
CA PHE A 17 -24.51 -7.09 -32.04
C PHE A 17 -25.65 -6.79 -31.08
N LYS A 18 -26.13 -7.81 -30.37
CA LYS A 18 -27.18 -7.66 -29.37
C LYS A 18 -26.58 -7.07 -28.10
N ILE A 19 -27.21 -6.04 -27.55
CA ILE A 19 -26.82 -5.52 -26.24
C ILE A 19 -27.38 -6.47 -25.19
N SER A 20 -26.48 -7.04 -24.37
CA SER A 20 -26.87 -7.82 -23.21
C SER A 20 -27.57 -6.92 -22.19
N GLU A 21 -28.67 -7.40 -21.65
CA GLU A 21 -29.34 -6.74 -20.53
C GLU A 21 -28.73 -7.27 -19.24
N ARG A 22 -28.37 -6.35 -18.35
CA ARG A 22 -27.94 -6.66 -17.00
C ARG A 22 -29.07 -7.40 -16.27
N ARG A 23 -28.78 -8.57 -15.68
CA ARG A 23 -29.75 -9.40 -14.95
C ARG A 23 -29.15 -9.94 -13.66
N PRO A 24 -29.95 -10.11 -12.58
CA PRO A 24 -29.45 -10.65 -11.33
C PRO A 24 -28.98 -12.11 -11.51
N PRO A 25 -27.76 -12.47 -11.05
CA PRO A 25 -27.31 -13.86 -11.02
C PRO A 25 -28.24 -14.76 -10.19
N PRO A 26 -28.30 -16.08 -10.46
CA PRO A 26 -29.17 -17.01 -9.72
C PRO A 26 -28.98 -16.97 -8.19
N ASP A 27 -27.74 -16.83 -7.72
CA ASP A 27 -27.43 -16.69 -6.29
C ASP A 27 -28.04 -15.41 -5.68
N VAL A 28 -28.08 -14.31 -6.43
CA VAL A 28 -28.69 -13.04 -5.99
C VAL A 28 -30.20 -13.20 -5.88
N ILE A 29 -30.83 -13.83 -6.87
CA ILE A 29 -32.27 -14.12 -6.84
C ILE A 29 -32.60 -15.05 -5.66
N LYS A 30 -31.77 -16.06 -5.43
CA LYS A 30 -31.91 -16.98 -4.29
C LYS A 30 -31.78 -16.25 -2.96
N ALA A 31 -30.79 -15.37 -2.81
CA ALA A 31 -30.60 -14.57 -1.60
C ALA A 31 -31.81 -13.67 -1.33
N PHE A 32 -32.31 -12.98 -2.37
CA PHE A 32 -33.53 -12.16 -2.27
C PHE A 32 -34.71 -13.00 -1.78
N ASN A 33 -35.03 -14.10 -2.47
CA ASN A 33 -36.17 -14.95 -2.13
C ASN A 33 -36.08 -15.59 -0.74
N LEU A 34 -34.88 -15.96 -0.30
CA LEU A 34 -34.68 -16.52 1.05
C LEU A 34 -34.89 -15.46 2.14
N CYS A 35 -34.43 -14.23 1.91
CA CYS A 35 -34.59 -13.15 2.87
C CYS A 35 -36.04 -12.65 2.93
N THR A 36 -36.75 -12.65 1.80
CA THR A 36 -38.16 -12.23 1.71
C THR A 36 -39.17 -13.36 1.93
N ASN A 37 -38.71 -14.59 2.17
CA ASN A 37 -39.56 -15.79 2.20
C ASN A 37 -40.47 -15.93 0.95
N GLY A 38 -39.98 -15.51 -0.22
CA GLY A 38 -40.68 -15.54 -1.49
C GLY A 38 -41.60 -14.35 -1.76
N GLU A 39 -41.65 -13.34 -0.88
CA GLU A 39 -42.39 -12.11 -1.14
C GLU A 39 -41.75 -11.28 -2.27
N PRO A 40 -42.56 -10.54 -3.05
CA PRO A 40 -42.07 -9.76 -4.19
C PRO A 40 -41.24 -8.53 -3.80
N HIS A 41 -41.28 -8.12 -2.54
CA HIS A 41 -40.58 -6.94 -2.03
C HIS A 41 -39.78 -7.28 -0.76
N MET A 42 -38.62 -6.65 -0.63
CA MET A 42 -37.75 -6.74 0.53
C MET A 42 -37.98 -5.53 1.43
N SER A 43 -38.54 -5.76 2.61
CA SER A 43 -38.71 -4.77 3.68
C SER A 43 -37.37 -4.47 4.37
N PRO A 44 -37.29 -3.46 5.25
CA PRO A 44 -36.10 -3.21 6.06
C PRO A 44 -35.67 -4.41 6.90
N ASP A 45 -36.60 -5.15 7.50
CA ASP A 45 -36.29 -6.35 8.27
C ASP A 45 -35.72 -7.47 7.38
N HIS A 46 -36.30 -7.66 6.18
CA HIS A 46 -35.76 -8.62 5.20
C HIS A 46 -34.36 -8.22 4.73
N PHE A 47 -34.10 -6.92 4.54
CA PHE A 47 -32.79 -6.44 4.12
C PHE A 47 -31.75 -6.52 5.25
N GLN A 48 -32.14 -6.24 6.50
CA GLN A 48 -31.29 -6.47 7.66
C GLN A 48 -30.88 -7.95 7.74
N ARG A 49 -31.82 -8.86 7.54
CA ARG A 49 -31.55 -10.30 7.47
C ARG A 49 -30.55 -10.64 6.38
N PHE A 50 -30.66 -10.04 5.19
CA PHE A 50 -29.66 -10.21 4.13
C PHE A 50 -28.27 -9.74 4.56
N LEU A 51 -28.16 -8.57 5.19
CA LEU A 51 -26.89 -8.03 5.67
C LEU A 51 -26.24 -8.97 6.70
N ILE A 52 -27.02 -9.54 7.61
CA ILE A 52 -26.50 -10.47 8.62
C ILE A 52 -26.17 -11.83 8.01
N GLU A 53 -27.13 -12.50 7.37
CA GLU A 53 -27.00 -13.90 6.96
C GLU A 53 -26.15 -14.10 5.69
N PHE A 54 -26.13 -13.12 4.77
CA PHE A 54 -25.42 -13.26 3.48
C PHE A 54 -24.20 -12.36 3.36
N GLN A 55 -24.20 -11.18 4.00
CA GLN A 55 -23.05 -10.26 3.98
C GLN A 55 -22.14 -10.42 5.21
N GLY A 56 -22.58 -11.15 6.24
CA GLY A 56 -21.79 -11.36 7.46
C GLY A 56 -21.60 -10.06 8.25
N GLU A 57 -22.51 -9.10 8.13
CA GLU A 57 -22.50 -7.89 8.95
C GLU A 57 -23.01 -8.20 10.36
N GLU A 58 -22.36 -7.63 11.37
CA GLU A 58 -22.72 -7.80 12.78
C GLU A 58 -23.29 -6.50 13.36
N GLY A 59 -24.20 -6.61 14.34
CA GLY A 59 -24.71 -5.45 15.07
C GLY A 59 -25.52 -4.44 14.26
N VAL A 60 -26.00 -4.81 13.06
CA VAL A 60 -26.74 -3.92 12.18
C VAL A 60 -28.11 -3.59 12.77
N MET A 61 -28.41 -2.31 12.97
CA MET A 61 -29.70 -1.84 13.51
C MET A 61 -30.70 -1.50 12.41
N VAL A 62 -31.98 -1.82 12.61
CA VAL A 62 -33.04 -1.62 11.58
C VAL A 62 -33.12 -0.17 11.09
N ASP A 63 -32.88 0.83 11.95
CA ASP A 63 -32.93 2.24 11.53
C ASP A 63 -31.77 2.61 10.60
N GLN A 64 -30.57 2.05 10.81
CA GLN A 64 -29.45 2.20 9.85
C GLN A 64 -29.79 1.55 8.50
N VAL A 65 -30.45 0.39 8.54
CA VAL A 65 -30.91 -0.33 7.33
C VAL A 65 -31.91 0.52 6.56
N LYS A 66 -32.89 1.12 7.23
CA LYS A 66 -33.85 2.05 6.60
C LYS A 66 -33.14 3.23 5.95
N MET A 67 -32.16 3.83 6.62
CA MET A 67 -31.38 4.95 6.04
C MET A 67 -30.65 4.55 4.76
N ILE A 68 -30.00 3.37 4.76
CA ILE A 68 -29.34 2.83 3.55
C ILE A 68 -30.37 2.62 2.43
N MET A 69 -31.51 1.99 2.75
CA MET A 69 -32.56 1.75 1.77
C MET A 69 -33.13 3.04 1.21
N ASP A 70 -33.45 4.01 2.05
CA ASP A 70 -33.94 5.31 1.62
C ASP A 70 -32.92 6.01 0.72
N GLN A 71 -31.64 6.03 1.07
CA GLN A 71 -30.59 6.62 0.22
C GLN A 71 -30.57 5.97 -1.17
N VAL A 72 -30.63 4.64 -1.24
CA VAL A 72 -30.67 3.90 -2.51
C VAL A 72 -31.94 4.21 -3.30
N LEU A 73 -33.09 4.17 -2.63
CA LEU A 73 -34.40 4.40 -3.26
C LEU A 73 -34.54 5.82 -3.79
N HIS A 74 -34.03 6.83 -3.08
CA HIS A 74 -34.00 8.21 -3.58
C HIS A 74 -33.19 8.35 -4.87
N GLN A 75 -32.09 7.60 -5.01
CA GLN A 75 -31.27 7.61 -6.23
C GLN A 75 -31.91 6.84 -7.39
N LEU A 76 -32.51 5.68 -7.13
CA LEU A 76 -33.09 4.82 -8.17
C LEU A 76 -34.52 5.21 -8.57
N ARG A 77 -35.33 5.62 -7.58
CA ARG A 77 -36.77 5.90 -7.72
C ARG A 77 -37.16 7.12 -6.87
N PRO A 78 -36.87 8.36 -7.31
CA PRO A 78 -37.06 9.58 -6.49
C PRO A 78 -38.49 9.85 -5.96
N LYS A 79 -39.50 9.08 -6.41
CA LYS A 79 -40.92 9.21 -6.00
C LYS A 79 -41.46 7.91 -5.39
N PHE A 80 -40.69 7.24 -4.53
CA PHE A 80 -41.17 6.06 -3.82
C PHE A 80 -42.04 6.45 -2.61
N SER A 81 -43.06 5.64 -2.31
CA SER A 81 -43.96 5.85 -1.17
C SER A 81 -43.75 4.84 -0.04
N VAL A 82 -43.04 3.74 -0.32
CA VAL A 82 -42.77 2.65 0.62
C VAL A 82 -41.28 2.31 0.56
N CYS A 83 -40.64 2.28 1.73
CA CYS A 83 -39.23 1.89 1.87
C CYS A 83 -39.08 0.37 1.74
N CYS A 84 -39.14 -0.13 0.51
CA CYS A 84 -38.92 -1.54 0.18
C CYS A 84 -38.20 -1.68 -1.16
N PHE A 85 -37.29 -2.65 -1.25
CA PHE A 85 -36.62 -3.00 -2.49
C PHE A 85 -37.45 -4.00 -3.29
N THR A 86 -37.65 -3.74 -4.58
CA THR A 86 -37.91 -4.82 -5.55
C THR A 86 -36.63 -5.63 -5.79
N LEU A 87 -36.72 -6.76 -6.50
CA LEU A 87 -35.52 -7.51 -6.91
C LEU A 87 -34.54 -6.63 -7.71
N ASP A 88 -35.05 -5.76 -8.56
CA ASP A 88 -34.23 -4.84 -9.36
C ASP A 88 -33.59 -3.76 -8.50
N ASP A 89 -34.29 -3.18 -7.52
CA ASP A 89 -33.70 -2.22 -6.58
C ASP A 89 -32.58 -2.86 -5.76
N PHE A 90 -32.83 -4.07 -5.23
CA PHE A 90 -31.85 -4.84 -4.49
C PHE A 90 -30.62 -5.17 -5.35
N PHE A 91 -30.83 -5.60 -6.59
CA PHE A 91 -29.72 -5.89 -7.51
C PHE A 91 -28.92 -4.63 -7.87
N ASN A 92 -29.57 -3.47 -7.99
CA ASN A 92 -28.88 -2.19 -8.17
C ASN A 92 -28.09 -1.77 -6.94
N TYR A 93 -28.64 -1.92 -5.74
CA TYR A 93 -27.95 -1.69 -4.46
C TYR A 93 -26.61 -2.44 -4.42
N LEU A 94 -26.58 -3.69 -4.89
CA LEU A 94 -25.37 -4.50 -4.85
C LEU A 94 -24.18 -3.90 -5.61
N PHE A 95 -24.39 -2.90 -6.47
CA PHE A 95 -23.36 -2.21 -7.26
C PHE A 95 -23.02 -0.81 -6.74
N PHE A 96 -23.61 -0.39 -5.61
CA PHE A 96 -23.26 0.85 -4.94
C PHE A 96 -22.04 0.59 -4.07
N ASP A 97 -20.84 0.72 -4.63
CA ASP A 97 -19.59 0.34 -3.97
C ASP A 97 -19.25 1.15 -2.72
N HIS A 98 -19.82 2.36 -2.57
CA HIS A 98 -19.71 3.13 -1.33
C HIS A 98 -20.54 2.55 -0.17
N LEU A 99 -21.59 1.75 -0.46
CA LEU A 99 -22.42 1.07 0.55
C LEU A 99 -22.10 -0.43 0.64
N ASN A 100 -21.75 -1.04 -0.49
CA ASN A 100 -21.54 -2.49 -0.66
C ASN A 100 -20.13 -2.82 -1.19
N GLY A 101 -19.14 -2.00 -0.84
CA GLY A 101 -17.74 -2.20 -1.20
C GLY A 101 -17.11 -3.42 -0.52
N PRO A 102 -15.97 -3.92 -1.04
CA PRO A 102 -15.38 -5.17 -0.59
C PRO A 102 -14.54 -5.04 0.68
N ILE A 103 -14.24 -3.82 1.12
CA ILE A 103 -13.42 -3.48 2.29
C ILE A 103 -14.06 -2.28 3.01
N THR A 104 -13.77 -2.10 4.29
CA THR A 104 -14.23 -0.96 5.08
C THR A 104 -13.36 0.29 4.85
N SER A 105 -13.97 1.47 4.92
CA SER A 105 -13.26 2.75 4.78
C SER A 105 -12.76 3.32 6.12
N GLU A 106 -13.13 2.72 7.24
CA GLU A 106 -12.81 3.21 8.58
C GLU A 106 -11.54 2.56 9.15
N VAL A 107 -10.82 3.34 9.94
CA VAL A 107 -9.67 2.88 10.73
C VAL A 107 -10.21 2.08 11.91
N HIS A 108 -9.74 0.85 12.05
CA HIS A 108 -10.25 -0.11 13.03
C HIS A 108 -9.15 -0.94 13.71
N HIS A 109 -7.91 -0.89 13.22
CA HIS A 109 -6.79 -1.44 13.96
C HIS A 109 -6.54 -0.64 15.24
N ASP A 110 -5.96 -1.29 16.24
CA ASP A 110 -5.37 -0.59 17.38
C ASP A 110 -4.23 0.31 16.87
N MET A 111 -4.37 1.63 17.10
CA MET A 111 -3.42 2.67 16.68
C MET A 111 -2.54 3.17 17.83
N THR A 112 -2.63 2.55 19.01
CA THR A 112 -1.92 2.92 20.24
C THR A 112 -0.64 2.15 20.47
N ALA A 113 -0.36 1.12 19.66
CA ALA A 113 0.91 0.41 19.72
C ALA A 113 2.07 1.28 19.18
N PRO A 114 3.34 0.97 19.51
CA PRO A 114 4.51 1.68 19.00
C PRO A 114 4.63 1.66 17.46
N LEU A 115 5.21 2.70 16.84
CA LEU A 115 5.36 2.81 15.38
C LEU A 115 6.01 1.57 14.71
N GLN A 116 6.96 0.89 15.37
CA GLN A 116 7.61 -0.30 14.83
C GLN A 116 6.66 -1.50 14.68
N HIS A 117 5.45 -1.44 15.23
CA HIS A 117 4.39 -2.45 15.09
C HIS A 117 3.49 -2.24 13.88
N TYR A 118 3.77 -1.26 13.02
CA TYR A 118 2.98 -0.99 11.81
C TYR A 118 3.83 -1.12 10.56
N PHE A 119 3.26 -1.69 9.51
CA PHE A 119 3.69 -1.39 8.15
C PHE A 119 3.27 0.05 7.82
N ILE A 120 4.17 0.81 7.21
CA ILE A 120 4.02 2.24 6.97
C ILE A 120 4.15 2.52 5.48
N TYR A 121 3.18 3.22 4.91
CA TYR A 121 3.15 3.48 3.48
C TYR A 121 4.29 4.44 3.10
N THR A 122 5.30 3.92 2.39
CA THR A 122 6.60 4.60 2.20
C THR A 122 6.89 4.90 0.73
N GLY A 123 7.18 6.17 0.42
CA GLY A 123 7.72 6.61 -0.86
C GLY A 123 9.25 6.49 -0.93
N HIS A 124 9.78 6.32 -2.14
CA HIS A 124 11.20 6.39 -2.46
C HIS A 124 11.44 7.56 -3.42
N ASN A 125 12.47 8.39 -3.17
CA ASN A 125 12.82 9.58 -3.95
C ASN A 125 11.57 10.38 -4.34
N SER A 126 10.82 10.80 -3.32
CA SER A 126 9.42 11.25 -3.46
C SER A 126 9.26 12.54 -4.26
N TYR A 127 10.36 13.21 -4.55
CA TYR A 127 10.46 14.43 -5.33
C TYR A 127 10.62 14.17 -6.85
N LEU A 128 10.93 12.94 -7.28
CA LEU A 128 11.15 12.64 -8.70
C LEU A 128 9.83 12.56 -9.49
N THR A 129 9.78 13.27 -10.62
CA THR A 129 8.64 13.24 -11.54
C THR A 129 8.65 12.05 -12.49
N GLY A 130 9.79 11.36 -12.63
CA GLY A 130 9.94 10.23 -13.54
C GLY A 130 11.10 9.29 -13.18
N ASN A 131 12.06 9.16 -14.10
CA ASN A 131 13.21 8.26 -13.97
C ASN A 131 14.29 8.81 -13.03
N GLN A 132 15.24 7.96 -12.62
CA GLN A 132 16.26 8.30 -11.63
C GLN A 132 17.44 9.11 -12.20
N LEU A 133 17.53 9.35 -13.52
CA LEU A 133 18.74 9.90 -14.15
C LEU A 133 18.60 11.33 -14.66
N ASN A 134 17.46 11.68 -15.23
CA ASN A 134 17.29 12.96 -15.92
C ASN A 134 15.86 13.51 -15.87
N SER A 135 15.01 13.01 -14.97
CA SER A 135 13.69 13.61 -14.76
C SER A 135 13.78 14.83 -13.84
N ASP A 136 12.79 15.71 -13.92
CA ASP A 136 12.73 16.87 -13.04
C ASP A 136 12.36 16.46 -11.60
N CYS A 137 12.82 17.24 -10.63
CA CYS A 137 12.37 17.18 -9.25
C CYS A 137 11.26 18.22 -9.02
N SER A 138 10.26 17.86 -8.23
CA SER A 138 9.16 18.75 -7.86
C SER A 138 8.47 18.26 -6.58
N GLU A 139 7.75 19.17 -5.95
CA GLU A 139 6.77 18.92 -4.91
C GLU A 139 5.54 18.14 -5.40
N VAL A 140 5.20 18.18 -6.69
CA VAL A 140 3.94 17.60 -7.22
C VAL A 140 3.82 16.08 -6.95
N PRO A 141 4.87 15.25 -7.15
CA PRO A 141 4.81 13.83 -6.78
C PRO A 141 4.65 13.60 -5.27
N ILE A 142 5.20 14.49 -4.43
CA ILE A 142 5.00 14.46 -2.96
C ILE A 142 3.52 14.67 -2.63
N ILE A 143 2.89 15.71 -3.21
CA ILE A 143 1.47 16.01 -3.03
C ILE A 143 0.61 14.80 -3.43
N LYS A 144 0.88 14.23 -4.61
CA LYS A 144 0.18 13.03 -5.09
C LYS A 144 0.37 11.82 -4.18
N ALA A 145 1.57 11.64 -3.60
CA ALA A 145 1.84 10.56 -2.66
C ALA A 145 1.02 10.74 -1.36
N LEU A 146 1.01 11.95 -0.78
CA LEU A 146 0.26 12.26 0.44
C LEU A 146 -1.25 12.08 0.25
N HIS A 147 -1.81 12.52 -0.89
CA HIS A 147 -3.23 12.32 -1.23
C HIS A 147 -3.59 10.84 -1.44
N LYS A 148 -2.63 9.99 -1.82
CA LYS A 148 -2.77 8.54 -1.89
C LYS A 148 -2.61 7.84 -0.52
N GLY A 149 -2.34 8.58 0.55
CA GLY A 149 -2.15 8.04 1.89
C GLY A 149 -0.72 7.64 2.24
N VAL A 150 0.29 7.95 1.41
CA VAL A 150 1.71 7.73 1.75
C VAL A 150 2.06 8.54 3.01
N ARG A 151 2.75 7.92 3.96
CA ARG A 151 3.11 8.49 5.27
C ARG A 151 4.60 8.72 5.46
N VAL A 152 5.46 8.15 4.60
CA VAL A 152 6.91 8.43 4.62
C VAL A 152 7.33 9.07 3.30
N ILE A 153 7.89 10.27 3.38
CA ILE A 153 8.38 11.06 2.26
C ILE A 153 9.90 11.15 2.34
N GLU A 154 10.59 10.83 1.25
CA GLU A 154 12.05 10.92 1.15
C GLU A 154 12.48 12.19 0.43
N LEU A 155 13.44 12.91 1.01
CA LEU A 155 14.07 14.11 0.46
C LEU A 155 15.60 13.98 0.54
N ASP A 156 16.26 14.12 -0.61
CA ASP A 156 17.71 14.08 -0.72
C ASP A 156 18.24 15.51 -0.74
N LEU A 157 18.93 15.91 0.32
CA LEU A 157 19.33 17.29 0.54
C LEU A 157 20.76 17.52 0.05
N TRP A 158 20.93 18.50 -0.84
CA TRP A 158 22.21 18.90 -1.39
C TRP A 158 22.40 20.41 -1.29
N PRO A 159 23.64 20.91 -1.10
CA PRO A 159 23.92 22.33 -1.25
C PRO A 159 23.58 22.79 -2.67
N ASN A 160 22.93 23.95 -2.81
CA ASN A 160 22.74 24.59 -4.12
C ASN A 160 24.10 25.00 -4.73
N SER A 161 24.09 25.42 -6.00
CA SER A 161 25.31 25.82 -6.72
C SER A 161 26.10 26.95 -6.04
N SER A 162 25.41 27.86 -5.35
CA SER A 162 25.99 28.97 -4.58
C SER A 162 26.47 28.57 -3.17
N LYS A 163 26.20 27.33 -2.73
CA LYS A 163 26.50 26.78 -1.40
C LYS A 163 25.91 27.56 -0.21
N ASP A 164 24.85 28.32 -0.45
CA ASP A 164 24.13 29.14 0.54
C ASP A 164 22.67 28.73 0.72
N GLY A 165 22.18 27.77 -0.06
CA GLY A 165 20.82 27.23 -0.03
C GLY A 165 20.81 25.71 -0.12
N ILE A 166 19.60 25.14 -0.01
CA ILE A 166 19.37 23.69 -0.04
C ILE A 166 18.43 23.33 -1.18
N ASP A 167 18.93 22.47 -2.06
CA ASP A 167 18.17 21.84 -3.14
C ASP A 167 17.84 20.39 -2.78
N VAL A 168 16.72 19.92 -3.33
CA VAL A 168 16.30 18.52 -3.31
C VAL A 168 16.46 17.95 -4.72
N LEU A 169 17.35 16.97 -4.86
CA LEU A 169 17.62 16.29 -6.13
C LEU A 169 18.25 14.91 -5.92
N HIS A 170 18.27 14.10 -6.97
CA HIS A 170 19.03 12.85 -6.95
C HIS A 170 20.49 13.15 -7.31
N GLY A 171 21.37 13.06 -6.32
CA GLY A 171 22.77 13.45 -6.43
C GLY A 171 23.51 12.74 -7.57
N TRP A 172 24.50 13.40 -8.16
CA TRP A 172 25.33 12.84 -9.25
C TRP A 172 24.57 12.45 -10.52
N THR A 173 23.33 12.94 -10.68
CA THR A 173 22.52 12.73 -11.88
C THR A 173 22.16 14.06 -12.56
N MET A 174 21.46 13.99 -13.70
CA MET A 174 21.03 15.17 -14.48
C MET A 174 19.60 15.59 -14.13
N THR A 175 19.12 15.29 -12.92
CA THR A 175 17.78 15.72 -12.47
C THR A 175 17.76 17.20 -12.14
N THR A 176 16.77 17.93 -12.62
CA THR A 176 16.59 19.35 -12.28
C THR A 176 16.13 19.50 -10.81
N PRO A 177 16.81 20.30 -9.97
CA PRO A 177 16.48 20.40 -8.55
C PRO A 177 15.18 21.16 -8.25
N VAL A 178 14.64 20.93 -7.04
CA VAL A 178 13.58 21.74 -6.43
C VAL A 178 14.05 22.24 -5.06
N THR A 179 13.67 23.45 -4.64
CA THR A 179 14.12 23.96 -3.34
C THR A 179 13.48 23.19 -2.17
N LEU A 180 14.24 23.01 -1.09
CA LEU A 180 13.73 22.34 0.12
C LEU A 180 12.47 23.03 0.67
N GLU A 181 12.49 24.36 0.75
CA GLU A 181 11.37 25.17 1.25
C GLU A 181 10.06 24.85 0.53
N LYS A 182 10.10 24.68 -0.81
CA LYS A 182 8.91 24.37 -1.61
C LYS A 182 8.37 22.97 -1.27
N CYS A 183 9.24 21.98 -1.09
CA CYS A 183 8.85 20.65 -0.65
C CYS A 183 8.23 20.68 0.75
N LEU A 184 8.86 21.36 1.71
CA LEU A 184 8.38 21.43 3.10
C LEU A 184 7.01 22.13 3.19
N LYS A 185 6.81 23.24 2.49
CA LYS A 185 5.50 23.93 2.44
C LYS A 185 4.40 23.04 1.87
N SER A 186 4.71 22.29 0.81
CA SER A 186 3.76 21.35 0.20
C SER A 186 3.45 20.18 1.14
N ILE A 187 4.43 19.70 1.90
CA ILE A 187 4.19 18.69 2.94
C ILE A 187 3.29 19.28 4.05
N LYS A 188 3.55 20.51 4.53
CA LYS A 188 2.72 21.17 5.56
C LYS A 188 1.25 21.21 5.13
N GLU A 189 0.99 21.64 3.91
CA GLU A 189 -0.38 21.80 3.37
C GLU A 189 -1.10 20.46 3.18
N HIS A 190 -0.38 19.40 2.83
CA HIS A 190 -1.00 18.14 2.39
C HIS A 190 -0.78 16.94 3.32
N ALA A 191 0.03 17.07 4.38
CA ALA A 191 0.42 15.98 5.25
C ALA A 191 -0.78 15.17 5.73
N PHE A 192 -1.87 15.84 6.12
CA PHE A 192 -3.01 15.21 6.79
C PHE A 192 -4.31 15.21 5.97
N VAL A 193 -4.25 15.48 4.67
CA VAL A 193 -5.45 15.52 3.79
C VAL A 193 -6.15 14.16 3.71
N ASN A 194 -5.38 13.07 3.67
CA ASN A 194 -5.94 11.71 3.55
C ASN A 194 -6.06 11.00 4.92
N SER A 195 -5.19 11.32 5.87
CA SER A 195 -5.05 10.58 7.13
C SER A 195 -4.56 11.52 8.24
N PRO A 196 -5.10 11.44 9.47
CA PRO A 196 -4.64 12.24 10.60
C PRO A 196 -3.33 11.72 11.20
N TYR A 197 -2.91 10.51 10.85
CA TYR A 197 -1.72 9.87 11.41
C TYR A 197 -0.43 10.50 10.88
N PRO A 198 0.68 10.36 11.64
CA PRO A 198 1.91 11.10 11.39
C PRO A 198 2.46 10.98 9.97
N VAL A 199 3.21 11.99 9.56
CA VAL A 199 4.07 11.96 8.36
C VAL A 199 5.53 11.92 8.81
N ILE A 200 6.32 11.00 8.25
CA ILE A 200 7.75 10.88 8.51
C ILE A 200 8.50 11.41 7.28
N ILE A 201 9.39 12.37 7.47
CA ILE A 201 10.31 12.84 6.44
C ILE A 201 11.65 12.17 6.66
N THR A 202 12.05 11.29 5.73
CA THR A 202 13.39 10.71 5.72
C THR A 202 14.33 11.63 4.94
N LEU A 203 15.35 12.16 5.60
CA LEU A 203 16.33 13.04 4.96
C LEU A 203 17.58 12.24 4.61
N GLU A 204 17.98 12.29 3.34
CA GLU A 204 19.33 11.91 2.93
C GLU A 204 20.19 13.17 2.89
N ASP A 205 21.01 13.35 3.92
CA ASP A 205 21.68 14.62 4.22
C ASP A 205 23.12 14.65 3.69
N HIS A 206 23.37 15.47 2.66
CA HIS A 206 24.70 15.76 2.08
C HIS A 206 25.17 17.19 2.39
N LEU A 207 24.65 17.80 3.45
CA LEU A 207 24.85 19.21 3.77
C LEU A 207 26.06 19.48 4.68
N THR A 208 26.55 20.71 4.64
CA THR A 208 27.51 21.22 5.63
C THR A 208 26.78 21.60 6.93
N PRO A 209 27.47 21.68 8.08
CA PRO A 209 26.84 22.05 9.35
C PRO A 209 26.07 23.37 9.34
N ASN A 210 26.56 24.39 8.63
CA ASN A 210 25.85 25.67 8.49
C ASN A 210 24.51 25.50 7.74
N LEU A 211 24.49 24.66 6.71
CA LEU A 211 23.25 24.35 5.98
C LEU A 211 22.33 23.44 6.81
N GLN A 212 22.86 22.59 7.69
CA GLN A 212 22.05 21.83 8.66
C GLN A 212 21.34 22.73 9.67
N VAL A 213 21.98 23.82 10.15
CA VAL A 213 21.30 24.86 10.94
C VAL A 213 20.13 25.43 10.15
N LYS A 214 20.38 25.82 8.89
CA LYS A 214 19.34 26.37 8.02
C LYS A 214 18.19 25.40 7.77
N VAL A 215 18.45 24.09 7.67
CA VAL A 215 17.39 23.09 7.63
C VAL A 215 16.59 23.10 8.93
N ALA A 216 17.25 23.08 10.09
CA ALA A 216 16.59 23.12 11.40
C ALA A 216 15.70 24.36 11.57
N GLU A 217 16.19 25.53 11.15
CA GLU A 217 15.41 26.77 11.10
C GLU A 217 14.18 26.63 10.18
N MET A 218 14.39 26.19 8.93
CA MET A 218 13.30 26.02 7.95
C MET A 218 12.23 25.05 8.43
N VAL A 219 12.60 23.87 8.95
CA VAL A 219 11.60 22.89 9.39
C VAL A 219 10.84 23.38 10.62
N THR A 220 11.49 24.10 11.52
CA THR A 220 10.86 24.65 12.73
C THR A 220 9.89 25.77 12.37
N GLU A 221 10.30 26.69 11.49
CA GLU A 221 9.46 27.79 11.01
C GLU A 221 8.28 27.29 10.16
N ILE A 222 8.51 26.30 9.28
CA ILE A 222 7.47 25.83 8.38
C ILE A 222 6.48 24.93 9.12
N PHE A 223 6.92 23.96 9.92
CA PHE A 223 5.99 23.02 10.54
C PHE A 223 5.41 23.50 11.86
N GLU A 224 6.04 24.46 12.55
CA GLU A 224 5.53 25.04 13.80
C GLU A 224 5.13 23.94 14.80
N ASP A 225 3.88 23.95 15.26
CA ASP A 225 3.30 22.97 16.19
C ASP A 225 3.13 21.57 15.59
N MET A 226 3.15 21.43 14.26
CA MET A 226 3.12 20.13 13.59
C MET A 226 4.45 19.39 13.75
N LEU A 227 5.56 20.07 14.07
CA LEU A 227 6.86 19.40 14.18
C LEU A 227 6.94 18.58 15.47
N TYR A 228 7.20 17.29 15.35
CA TYR A 228 7.46 16.46 16.52
C TYR A 228 8.85 16.71 17.08
N HIS A 229 8.91 17.05 18.36
CA HIS A 229 10.15 17.11 19.13
C HIS A 229 10.26 15.87 20.04
N PRO A 230 11.32 15.05 19.91
CA PRO A 230 11.61 13.95 20.83
C PRO A 230 11.66 14.42 22.28
N LYS A 231 11.03 13.67 23.20
CA LYS A 231 11.02 14.00 24.63
C LYS A 231 12.01 13.12 25.40
N ALA A 232 12.53 13.65 26.52
CA ALA A 232 13.32 12.85 27.45
C ALA A 232 12.42 11.77 28.08
N GLY A 233 12.80 10.49 27.97
CA GLY A 233 11.98 9.34 28.40
C GLY A 233 11.35 8.52 27.26
N ASP A 234 11.49 8.91 25.99
CA ASP A 234 11.11 8.11 24.81
C ASP A 234 12.08 6.92 24.57
N ASP A 235 12.65 6.35 25.62
CA ASP A 235 13.95 5.65 25.53
C ASP A 235 13.85 4.16 25.21
N ASP A 236 12.66 3.56 25.29
CA ASP A 236 12.48 2.12 25.05
C ASP A 236 11.74 1.78 23.75
N GLU A 237 10.74 2.57 23.35
CA GLU A 237 9.89 2.32 22.18
C GLU A 237 9.56 3.62 21.41
N PHE A 238 9.21 3.50 20.13
CA PHE A 238 8.72 4.64 19.37
C PHE A 238 7.31 5.03 19.82
N PRO A 239 6.94 6.33 19.83
CA PRO A 239 5.56 6.74 20.08
C PRO A 239 4.58 6.08 19.10
N SER A 240 3.31 5.98 19.49
CA SER A 240 2.29 5.37 18.64
C SER A 240 1.79 6.29 17.54
N PRO A 241 1.22 5.77 16.43
CA PRO A 241 0.53 6.60 15.45
C PRO A 241 -0.54 7.50 16.09
N GLU A 242 -1.28 6.99 17.08
CA GLU A 242 -2.30 7.75 17.81
C GLU A 242 -1.70 8.95 18.57
N ALA A 243 -0.61 8.74 19.31
CA ALA A 243 0.08 9.79 20.06
C ALA A 243 0.71 10.87 19.16
N LEU A 244 0.96 10.53 17.90
CA LEU A 244 1.62 11.38 16.90
C LEU A 244 0.64 11.93 15.86
N LYS A 245 -0.67 11.87 16.09
CA LYS A 245 -1.66 12.47 15.18
C LYS A 245 -1.31 13.93 14.91
N HIS A 246 -1.43 14.32 13.64
CA HIS A 246 -1.14 15.65 13.14
C HIS A 246 0.32 16.12 13.32
N HIS A 247 1.25 15.21 13.61
CA HIS A 247 2.68 15.52 13.69
C HIS A 247 3.48 15.06 12.48
N VAL A 248 4.54 15.82 12.18
CA VAL A 248 5.58 15.54 11.20
C VAL A 248 6.86 15.19 11.95
N LEU A 249 7.47 14.05 11.63
CA LEU A 249 8.69 13.55 12.27
C LEU A 249 9.85 13.57 11.29
N LEU A 250 11.05 13.95 11.76
CA LEU A 250 12.27 13.80 10.97
C LEU A 250 12.97 12.48 11.27
N SER A 251 13.50 11.86 10.21
CA SER A 251 14.26 10.62 10.28
C SER A 251 15.55 10.73 9.48
N THR A 252 16.70 10.87 10.16
CA THR A 252 18.02 10.95 9.52
C THR A 252 19.11 10.28 10.36
N LYS A 253 20.32 10.19 9.83
CA LYS A 253 21.48 9.65 10.56
C LYS A 253 21.93 10.65 11.63
N PRO A 254 22.09 10.22 12.90
CA PRO A 254 22.79 11.04 13.87
C PRO A 254 24.27 11.18 13.50
N PRO A 255 24.93 12.27 13.90
CA PRO A 255 26.36 12.46 13.69
C PRO A 255 27.22 11.46 14.47
N LYS A 256 28.41 11.18 13.95
CA LYS A 256 29.36 10.16 14.46
C LYS A 256 29.70 10.32 15.95
N GLU A 257 29.91 11.54 16.43
CA GLU A 257 30.30 11.82 17.84
C GLU A 257 29.19 11.51 18.87
N HIS A 258 27.91 11.58 18.48
CA HIS A 258 26.79 11.26 19.38
C HIS A 258 26.69 9.75 19.63
N LEU A 259 27.06 8.96 18.61
CA LEU A 259 27.19 7.51 18.70
C LEU A 259 28.31 7.10 19.68
N GLU A 260 29.45 7.81 19.63
CA GLU A 260 30.61 7.54 20.49
C GLU A 260 30.35 7.86 21.97
N ARG A 261 29.58 8.92 22.27
CA ARG A 261 29.15 9.23 23.66
C ARG A 261 28.19 8.19 24.24
N GLN A 262 27.31 7.62 23.41
CA GLN A 262 26.42 6.53 23.84
C GLN A 262 27.17 5.21 24.04
N ILE A 263 28.19 4.92 23.22
CA ILE A 263 29.02 3.72 23.35
C ILE A 263 29.92 3.80 24.58
N ASN A 264 30.52 4.95 24.87
CA ASN A 264 31.41 5.12 26.02
C ASN A 264 30.67 5.18 27.38
N GLY A 265 29.34 5.23 27.39
CA GLY A 265 28.51 5.22 28.60
C GLY A 265 28.03 3.85 29.06
N ASN A 266 28.17 2.80 28.25
CA ASN A 266 27.79 1.43 28.60
C ASN A 266 29.02 0.52 28.60
N HIS A 267 29.35 0.02 29.79
CA HIS A 267 30.58 -0.65 30.20
C HIS A 267 31.28 -1.58 29.20
N GLU A 268 32.61 -1.50 29.27
CA GLU A 268 33.58 -2.56 29.00
C GLU A 268 33.07 -3.91 29.50
N ASP A 269 32.91 -4.89 28.60
CA ASP A 269 33.09 -6.29 28.97
C ASP A 269 33.56 -7.14 27.78
N ASN A 270 34.51 -8.01 28.13
CA ASN A 270 35.37 -8.81 27.28
C ASN A 270 34.63 -9.79 26.35
N ILE A 271 34.93 -9.76 25.04
CA ILE A 271 34.96 -10.98 24.22
C ILE A 271 36.18 -10.93 23.30
N ALA A 272 37.30 -11.41 23.84
CA ALA A 272 38.39 -11.92 23.03
C ALA A 272 38.06 -13.34 22.53
N SER A 273 38.51 -13.64 21.31
CA SER A 273 38.53 -14.94 20.64
C SER A 273 37.20 -15.46 20.06
N LEU A 274 37.06 -15.30 18.74
CA LEU A 274 36.74 -16.38 17.79
C LEU A 274 36.90 -15.80 16.38
N ASP A 275 38.14 -15.85 15.91
CA ASP A 275 38.51 -15.61 14.51
C ASP A 275 38.78 -16.98 13.85
N ARG A 276 38.57 -17.04 12.54
CA ARG A 276 38.60 -18.20 11.61
C ARG A 276 37.25 -18.84 11.32
N ASP A 277 36.49 -18.21 10.43
CA ASP A 277 36.34 -18.71 9.05
C ASP A 277 35.54 -17.73 8.20
N MET A 278 35.73 -17.80 6.88
CA MET A 278 34.98 -17.11 5.80
C MET A 278 35.60 -15.83 5.22
N SER A 279 36.81 -15.98 4.68
CA SER A 279 37.27 -15.19 3.53
C SER A 279 36.55 -15.66 2.25
N GLN A 280 35.35 -15.14 1.99
CA GLN A 280 34.68 -15.05 0.68
C GLN A 280 33.36 -14.29 0.90
N PHE A 281 32.91 -13.49 -0.07
CA PHE A 281 31.69 -12.64 -0.05
C PHE A 281 31.84 -11.16 0.34
N HIS A 282 32.78 -10.46 -0.31
CA HIS A 282 32.66 -9.01 -0.52
C HIS A 282 31.61 -8.68 -1.61
N HIS A 283 31.05 -7.47 -1.54
CA HIS A 283 29.88 -6.91 -2.25
C HIS A 283 28.55 -7.10 -1.51
N ILE A 284 28.40 -6.28 -0.46
CA ILE A 284 27.12 -5.61 -0.22
C ILE A 284 27.19 -4.42 -1.17
N ASP A 285 26.29 -4.35 -2.16
CA ASP A 285 26.03 -3.11 -2.91
C ASP A 285 25.43 -2.10 -1.92
N SER A 286 26.31 -1.44 -1.17
CA SER A 286 26.07 -0.07 -0.77
C SER A 286 26.31 0.74 -2.04
N ASP A 287 25.25 1.13 -2.74
CA ASP A 287 25.36 2.23 -3.69
C ASP A 287 26.05 3.38 -2.90
N ASP A 288 27.15 3.88 -3.46
CA ASP A 288 28.20 4.65 -2.79
C ASP A 288 27.70 5.74 -1.83
N GLU A 289 27.79 5.49 -0.51
CA GLU A 289 27.76 6.53 0.52
C GLU A 289 29.13 7.21 0.72
N THR A 290 30.05 7.10 -0.24
CA THR A 290 31.38 7.72 -0.16
C THR A 290 31.85 8.23 -1.50
N GLY A 291 31.41 9.44 -1.88
CA GLY A 291 32.23 10.31 -2.70
C GLY A 291 33.32 10.92 -1.83
N ASP A 292 34.53 10.35 -1.90
CA ASP A 292 35.73 10.94 -1.31
C ASP A 292 36.06 12.25 -2.05
N ALA A 293 35.51 13.35 -1.56
CA ALA A 293 36.01 14.66 -1.90
C ALA A 293 37.33 14.84 -1.16
N GLY A 294 38.44 14.69 -1.89
CA GLY A 294 39.74 15.19 -1.48
C GLY A 294 39.65 16.68 -1.20
N ASN A 295 39.37 17.03 0.05
CA ASN A 295 39.56 18.35 0.61
C ASN A 295 39.79 18.20 2.12
N GLU A 296 40.79 18.93 2.60
CA GLU A 296 41.37 18.81 3.93
C GLU A 296 40.31 18.80 5.05
N LYS A 297 40.45 17.82 5.96
CA LYS A 297 39.57 17.61 7.11
C LYS A 297 39.62 18.79 8.07
N HIS A 298 38.63 19.67 8.00
CA HIS A 298 38.11 20.35 9.17
C HIS A 298 36.79 19.65 9.56
N GLU A 299 36.85 18.78 10.57
CA GLU A 299 35.66 18.13 11.16
C GLU A 299 34.81 19.18 11.88
N GLN A 300 33.89 19.80 11.14
CA GLN A 300 32.88 20.68 11.71
C GLN A 300 31.73 19.83 12.28
N LYS A 301 31.36 20.10 13.53
CA LYS A 301 30.35 19.35 14.28
C LYS A 301 28.94 19.67 13.76
N THR A 302 28.11 18.65 13.60
CA THR A 302 26.68 18.82 13.32
C THR A 302 26.01 19.63 14.45
N PRO A 303 25.15 20.60 14.13
CA PRO A 303 24.55 21.48 15.14
C PRO A 303 23.64 20.72 16.11
N PRO A 304 23.70 21.00 17.43
CA PRO A 304 22.81 20.39 18.43
C PRO A 304 21.32 20.56 18.11
N GLU A 305 20.93 21.73 17.58
CA GLU A 305 19.56 22.06 17.22
C GLU A 305 18.99 21.09 16.17
N TYR A 306 19.75 20.79 15.11
CA TYR A 306 19.34 19.84 14.08
C TYR A 306 19.17 18.41 14.63
N ILE A 307 20.08 17.98 15.52
CA ILE A 307 20.03 16.66 16.15
C ILE A 307 18.78 16.51 17.04
N GLN A 308 18.43 17.57 17.77
CA GLN A 308 17.27 17.58 18.67
C GLN A 308 15.94 17.43 17.94
N LEU A 309 15.88 17.68 16.63
CA LEU A 309 14.67 17.49 15.81
C LEU A 309 14.49 16.04 15.31
N ILE A 310 15.48 15.16 15.51
CA ILE A 310 15.46 13.81 14.94
C ILE A 310 14.57 12.88 15.78
N GLY A 311 13.36 12.65 15.29
CA GLY A 311 12.39 11.68 15.83
C GLY A 311 12.87 10.23 15.73
N ILE A 312 13.45 9.86 14.58
CA ILE A 312 13.86 8.48 14.28
C ILE A 312 15.31 8.46 13.83
N HIS A 313 16.16 7.84 14.63
CA HIS A 313 17.59 7.76 14.35
C HIS A 313 17.90 6.65 13.36
N ALA A 314 18.49 7.01 12.21
CA ALA A 314 18.97 6.04 11.24
C ALA A 314 20.35 5.49 11.64
N ALA A 315 20.46 4.18 11.79
CA ALA A 315 21.70 3.48 12.08
C ALA A 315 22.51 3.23 10.81
N LYS A 316 23.84 3.26 10.94
CA LYS A 316 24.73 2.87 9.85
C LYS A 316 24.64 1.35 9.64
N ALA A 317 24.54 0.92 8.38
CA ALA A 317 24.73 -0.47 8.04
C ALA A 317 26.21 -0.84 8.35
N ASN A 318 26.42 -1.70 9.36
CA ASN A 318 27.75 -2.25 9.62
C ASN A 318 28.17 -3.14 8.43
N LYS A 319 29.48 -3.20 8.15
CA LYS A 319 30.04 -4.13 7.14
C LYS A 319 29.63 -5.59 7.43
N GLU A 320 29.37 -5.89 8.71
CA GLU A 320 28.77 -7.15 9.17
C GLU A 320 27.27 -7.02 9.36
N LEU A 321 26.52 -7.62 8.43
CA LEU A 321 25.05 -7.62 8.43
C LEU A 321 24.47 -8.21 9.74
N LYS A 322 25.05 -9.30 10.26
CA LYS A 322 24.61 -9.92 11.51
C LYS A 322 24.73 -8.95 12.69
N LYS A 323 25.83 -8.18 12.77
CA LYS A 323 26.04 -7.15 13.77
C LYS A 323 25.09 -5.96 13.61
N ALA A 324 24.68 -5.63 12.39
CA ALA A 324 23.67 -4.58 12.17
C ALA A 324 22.29 -4.99 12.71
N LEU A 325 21.96 -6.29 12.64
CA LEU A 325 20.70 -6.88 13.09
C LEU A 325 20.64 -7.19 14.59
N THR A 326 21.72 -6.99 15.35
CA THR A 326 21.68 -7.19 16.81
C THR A 326 20.75 -6.17 17.46
N VAL A 327 19.86 -6.67 18.32
CA VAL A 327 18.94 -5.87 19.12
C VAL A 327 19.67 -5.41 20.39
N GLY A 328 19.98 -4.12 20.48
CA GLY A 328 20.61 -3.52 21.66
C GLY A 328 19.61 -3.13 22.76
N SER A 329 20.14 -2.84 23.96
CA SER A 329 19.44 -2.07 24.99
C SER A 329 19.35 -0.59 24.56
N GLY A 330 18.23 0.07 24.85
CA GLY A 330 17.97 1.47 24.46
C GLY A 330 17.02 1.65 23.27
N LYS A 331 16.91 2.92 22.84
CA LYS A 331 15.90 3.41 21.89
C LYS A 331 15.95 2.69 20.55
N GLY A 332 14.77 2.38 20.02
CA GLY A 332 14.64 1.79 18.69
C GLY A 332 15.37 2.63 17.63
N LYS A 333 16.02 1.95 16.68
CA LYS A 333 16.71 2.59 15.55
C LYS A 333 16.07 2.22 14.22
N ARG A 334 16.38 2.96 13.16
CA ARG A 334 16.03 2.62 11.78
C ARG A 334 17.24 2.08 11.03
N LEU A 335 17.15 0.90 10.43
CA LEU A 335 18.16 0.40 9.48
C LEU A 335 17.61 0.51 8.05
N SER A 336 18.44 0.92 7.09
CA SER A 336 18.09 0.90 5.66
C SER A 336 18.86 -0.22 4.95
N LEU A 337 18.18 -1.01 4.12
CA LEU A 337 18.78 -2.01 3.25
C LEU A 337 18.29 -1.84 1.80
N SER A 338 19.17 -2.01 0.82
CA SER A 338 18.74 -2.19 -0.57
C SER A 338 17.98 -3.51 -0.71
N GLU A 339 17.17 -3.65 -1.77
CA GLU A 339 16.45 -4.91 -2.04
C GLU A 339 17.39 -6.13 -2.13
N GLN A 340 18.60 -5.98 -2.66
CA GLN A 340 19.60 -7.05 -2.77
C GLN A 340 20.18 -7.41 -1.39
N ALA A 341 20.45 -6.40 -0.56
CA ALA A 341 20.91 -6.62 0.80
C ALA A 341 19.83 -7.33 1.64
N LEU A 342 18.54 -6.98 1.44
CA LEU A 342 17.42 -7.71 2.05
C LEU A 342 17.37 -9.16 1.58
N GLU A 343 17.51 -9.44 0.28
CA GLU A 343 17.51 -10.81 -0.25
C GLU A 343 18.61 -11.68 0.41
N LYS A 344 19.81 -11.12 0.54
CA LYS A 344 20.93 -11.77 1.24
C LYS A 344 20.61 -11.96 2.73
N ALA A 345 20.06 -10.94 3.39
CA ALA A 345 19.69 -10.98 4.79
C ALA A 345 18.60 -12.03 5.08
N ALA A 346 17.56 -12.09 4.26
CA ALA A 346 16.45 -13.03 4.41
C ALA A 346 16.92 -14.49 4.25
N SER A 347 17.84 -14.74 3.32
CA SER A 347 18.41 -16.07 3.10
C SER A 347 19.24 -16.56 4.30
N LEU A 348 20.12 -15.69 4.81
CA LEU A 348 21.11 -16.04 5.84
C LEU A 348 20.61 -15.86 7.28
N TYR A 349 19.76 -14.86 7.53
CA TYR A 349 19.44 -14.33 8.86
C TYR A 349 17.93 -14.02 9.02
N GLY A 350 17.05 -14.80 8.39
CA GLY A 350 15.59 -14.54 8.38
C GLY A 350 14.95 -14.32 9.76
N THR A 351 15.24 -15.19 10.73
CA THR A 351 14.69 -15.03 12.09
C THR A 351 15.29 -13.83 12.83
N ASP A 352 16.54 -13.46 12.55
CA ASP A 352 17.17 -12.27 13.12
C ASP A 352 16.55 -10.98 12.56
N LEU A 353 16.14 -10.96 11.28
CA LEU A 353 15.37 -9.85 10.73
C LEU A 353 14.02 -9.68 11.46
N VAL A 354 13.31 -10.77 11.73
CA VAL A 354 12.04 -10.71 12.48
C VAL A 354 12.28 -10.19 13.89
N ARG A 355 13.28 -10.71 14.60
CA ARG A 355 13.66 -10.20 15.94
C ARG A 355 14.04 -8.72 15.91
N PHE A 356 14.76 -8.30 14.87
CA PHE A 356 15.15 -6.90 14.70
C PHE A 356 13.92 -6.00 14.55
N THR A 357 12.96 -6.37 13.69
CA THR A 357 11.78 -5.55 13.38
C THR A 357 10.71 -5.54 14.49
N GLN A 358 10.84 -6.37 15.52
CA GLN A 358 9.99 -6.29 16.72
C GLN A 358 10.29 -5.02 17.55
N LYS A 359 11.55 -4.57 17.59
CA LYS A 359 11.96 -3.39 18.36
C LYS A 359 12.41 -2.20 17.50
N ASN A 360 12.86 -2.46 16.27
CA ASN A 360 13.46 -1.48 15.38
C ASN A 360 12.66 -1.33 14.09
N ILE A 361 12.93 -0.25 13.36
CA ILE A 361 12.35 -0.01 12.04
C ILE A 361 13.33 -0.48 10.97
N LEU A 362 12.86 -1.30 10.03
CA LEU A 362 13.60 -1.66 8.84
C LEU A 362 12.99 -0.95 7.62
N ARG A 363 13.83 -0.12 6.97
CA ARG A 363 13.56 0.47 5.67
C ARG A 363 14.21 -0.38 4.58
N VAL A 364 13.45 -0.67 3.53
CA VAL A 364 13.94 -1.37 2.34
C VAL A 364 13.69 -0.49 1.13
N PHE A 365 14.70 -0.28 0.28
CA PHE A 365 14.59 0.60 -0.88
C PHE A 365 15.06 -0.08 -2.18
N PRO A 366 14.58 0.39 -3.36
CA PRO A 366 14.98 -0.15 -4.66
C PRO A 366 16.47 0.07 -4.93
N LYS A 367 17.15 -0.88 -5.59
CA LYS A 367 18.57 -0.72 -5.97
C LYS A 367 18.78 0.37 -7.03
N GLY A 368 19.96 1.00 -7.06
CA GLY A 368 20.30 2.07 -8.00
C GLY A 368 20.20 1.69 -9.49
N THR A 369 20.40 0.42 -9.83
CA THR A 369 20.25 -0.07 -11.23
C THR A 369 18.80 -0.01 -11.77
N ARG A 370 17.81 0.30 -10.93
CA ARG A 370 16.41 0.55 -11.36
C ARG A 370 16.21 1.97 -11.89
N VAL A 371 17.04 2.37 -12.85
CA VAL A 371 17.07 3.72 -13.42
C VAL A 371 15.73 4.19 -14.00
N THR A 372 14.88 3.26 -14.46
CA THR A 372 13.52 3.54 -14.96
C THR A 372 12.45 3.60 -13.87
N SER A 373 12.84 3.69 -12.58
CA SER A 373 11.94 3.79 -11.43
C SER A 373 10.97 2.60 -11.29
N THR A 374 11.43 1.40 -11.67
CA THR A 374 10.68 0.16 -11.41
C THR A 374 10.70 -0.18 -9.91
N ASN A 375 9.79 -1.06 -9.48
CA ASN A 375 9.65 -1.44 -8.06
C ASN A 375 9.89 -2.94 -7.84
N PHE A 376 10.59 -3.27 -6.76
CA PHE A 376 10.82 -4.65 -6.29
C PHE A 376 9.57 -5.22 -5.61
N LYS A 377 9.52 -6.55 -5.41
CA LYS A 377 8.36 -7.19 -4.77
C LYS A 377 8.39 -6.93 -3.26
N PRO A 378 7.33 -6.33 -2.66
CA PRO A 378 7.37 -5.93 -1.25
C PRO A 378 7.23 -7.10 -0.26
N LEU A 379 6.68 -8.23 -0.70
CA LEU A 379 6.36 -9.38 0.14
C LEU A 379 7.54 -9.92 0.94
N LEU A 380 8.73 -10.00 0.34
CA LEU A 380 9.91 -10.49 1.05
C LEU A 380 10.21 -9.63 2.28
N ALA A 381 10.04 -8.31 2.16
CA ALA A 381 10.27 -7.37 3.26
C ALA A 381 9.17 -7.51 4.34
N TRP A 382 7.90 -7.55 3.94
CA TRP A 382 6.77 -7.68 4.88
C TRP A 382 6.79 -9.00 5.65
N MET A 383 7.18 -10.12 5.01
CA MET A 383 7.34 -11.42 5.68
C MET A 383 8.39 -11.42 6.79
N HIS A 384 9.32 -10.46 6.77
CA HIS A 384 10.34 -10.26 7.79
C HIS A 384 10.04 -9.06 8.70
N GLY A 385 8.81 -8.52 8.64
CA GLY A 385 8.33 -7.45 9.50
C GLY A 385 8.82 -6.04 9.14
N ALA A 386 9.43 -5.86 7.96
CA ALA A 386 9.92 -4.56 7.53
C ALA A 386 8.78 -3.53 7.38
N GLN A 387 8.89 -2.43 8.10
CA GLN A 387 7.84 -1.42 8.23
C GLN A 387 7.84 -0.46 7.04
N MET A 388 9.02 -0.02 6.60
CA MET A 388 9.19 1.01 5.57
C MET A 388 9.65 0.39 4.26
N VAL A 389 8.73 -0.19 3.50
CA VAL A 389 9.04 -0.74 2.16
C VAL A 389 8.86 0.36 1.13
N ALA A 390 9.96 1.05 0.81
CA ALA A 390 9.94 2.24 -0.04
C ALA A 390 9.70 1.88 -1.50
N SER A 391 8.82 2.64 -2.17
CA SER A 391 8.48 2.44 -3.58
C SER A 391 8.50 3.73 -4.38
N ASN A 392 8.94 3.64 -5.64
CA ASN A 392 8.85 4.70 -6.64
C ASN A 392 7.37 4.91 -7.00
N MET A 393 6.74 5.93 -6.42
CA MET A 393 5.30 6.22 -6.50
C MET A 393 4.85 6.82 -7.85
N GLN A 394 5.79 7.39 -8.60
CA GLN A 394 5.62 7.93 -9.95
C GLN A 394 5.52 6.83 -11.02
N GLY A 395 5.91 5.60 -10.69
CA GLY A 395 5.86 4.46 -11.60
C GLY A 395 4.49 3.79 -11.70
N TYR A 396 4.46 2.65 -12.37
CA TYR A 396 3.33 1.73 -12.40
C TYR A 396 3.85 0.29 -12.48
N GLY A 397 2.98 -0.69 -12.19
CA GLY A 397 3.32 -2.10 -12.36
C GLY A 397 2.85 -2.98 -11.21
N LYS A 398 3.16 -4.27 -11.30
CA LYS A 398 2.62 -5.28 -10.38
C LYS A 398 3.00 -4.99 -8.92
N SER A 399 4.25 -4.65 -8.67
CA SER A 399 4.74 -4.40 -7.30
C SER A 399 4.11 -3.17 -6.67
N LEU A 400 4.01 -2.06 -7.40
CA LEU A 400 3.34 -0.85 -6.90
C LEU A 400 1.85 -1.09 -6.65
N TRP A 401 1.20 -1.91 -7.48
CA TRP A 401 -0.18 -2.33 -7.24
C TRP A 401 -0.35 -3.21 -6.00
N MET A 402 0.67 -4.00 -5.61
CA MET A 402 0.66 -4.72 -4.34
C MET A 402 0.76 -3.74 -3.16
N MET A 403 1.61 -2.71 -3.28
CA MET A 403 1.71 -1.63 -2.28
C MET A 403 0.38 -0.89 -2.12
N HIS A 404 -0.23 -0.44 -3.22
CA HIS A 404 -1.56 0.17 -3.20
C HIS A 404 -2.61 -0.76 -2.57
N GLY A 405 -2.56 -2.05 -2.87
CA GLY A 405 -3.46 -3.04 -2.28
C GLY A 405 -3.30 -3.17 -0.77
N MET A 406 -2.06 -3.36 -0.29
CA MET A 406 -1.76 -3.49 1.15
C MET A 406 -2.22 -2.27 1.94
N PHE A 407 -1.95 -1.05 1.44
CA PHE A 407 -2.28 0.17 2.16
C PHE A 407 -3.70 0.68 1.93
N ARG A 408 -4.57 -0.10 1.29
CA ARG A 408 -6.02 0.07 1.39
C ARG A 408 -6.61 -0.52 2.67
N SER A 409 -5.83 -1.35 3.38
CA SER A 409 -6.16 -1.83 4.73
C SER A 409 -6.39 -0.68 5.70
N ASN A 410 -7.10 -0.96 6.79
CA ASN A 410 -7.26 -0.05 7.92
C ASN A 410 -7.74 1.36 7.52
N GLY A 411 -8.78 1.41 6.69
CA GLY A 411 -9.36 2.67 6.20
C GLY A 411 -8.45 3.46 5.27
N GLY A 412 -7.40 2.85 4.73
CA GLY A 412 -6.47 3.53 3.81
C GLY A 412 -5.57 4.56 4.49
N CYS A 413 -5.45 4.54 5.82
CA CYS A 413 -4.81 5.61 6.58
C CYS A 413 -3.27 5.63 6.49
N GLY A 414 -2.67 4.69 5.76
CA GLY A 414 -1.23 4.57 5.54
C GLY A 414 -0.44 3.84 6.63
N TYR A 415 -1.12 3.39 7.69
CA TYR A 415 -0.57 2.57 8.77
C TYR A 415 -1.37 1.27 8.92
N VAL A 416 -0.69 0.13 8.83
CA VAL A 416 -1.31 -1.20 8.95
C VAL A 416 -0.60 -1.97 10.05
N LYS A 417 -1.30 -2.29 11.14
CA LYS A 417 -0.71 -3.05 12.25
C LYS A 417 -0.19 -4.39 11.73
N LYS A 418 1.03 -4.76 12.11
CA LYS A 418 1.63 -6.04 11.73
C LYS A 418 0.84 -7.18 12.37
N PRO A 419 0.84 -8.38 11.78
CA PRO A 419 0.31 -9.57 12.42
C PRO A 419 1.08 -9.90 13.72
N ASP A 420 0.39 -10.45 14.71
CA ASP A 420 0.97 -10.75 16.03
C ASP A 420 2.21 -11.64 15.96
N PHE A 421 2.28 -12.57 15.00
CA PHE A 421 3.43 -13.45 14.81
C PHE A 421 4.71 -12.71 14.34
N LEU A 422 4.60 -11.47 13.85
CA LEU A 422 5.74 -10.59 13.52
C LEU A 422 6.08 -9.58 14.63
N MET A 423 5.30 -9.56 15.71
CA MET A 423 5.46 -8.61 16.83
C MET A 423 5.84 -9.32 18.13
N SER A 424 5.28 -10.51 18.34
CA SER A 424 5.43 -11.26 19.59
C SER A 424 6.48 -12.36 19.46
N ARG A 425 7.03 -12.76 20.61
CA ARG A 425 7.88 -13.94 20.75
C ARG A 425 7.11 -15.02 21.49
N GLY A 426 7.35 -16.27 21.15
CA GLY A 426 6.78 -17.38 21.91
C GLY A 426 7.53 -17.66 23.22
N PRO A 427 7.07 -18.62 24.04
CA PRO A 427 7.59 -18.87 25.38
C PRO A 427 9.09 -19.19 25.46
N ASN A 428 9.66 -19.76 24.41
CA ASN A 428 11.09 -20.10 24.30
C ASN A 428 11.86 -19.09 23.44
N ASN A 429 11.35 -17.86 23.32
CA ASN A 429 11.93 -16.78 22.50
C ASN A 429 11.96 -17.12 20.99
N GLU A 430 11.08 -18.02 20.56
CA GLU A 430 10.84 -18.32 19.15
C GLU A 430 10.18 -17.15 18.43
N VAL A 431 10.49 -17.01 17.15
CA VAL A 431 9.92 -16.01 16.26
C VAL A 431 9.45 -16.70 14.98
N PHE A 432 8.62 -16.01 14.21
CA PHE A 432 8.17 -16.48 12.92
C PHE A 432 9.37 -16.82 12.01
N ASP A 433 9.44 -18.07 11.57
CA ASP A 433 10.43 -18.56 10.61
C ASP A 433 9.73 -18.88 9.28
N GLN A 434 10.11 -18.15 8.24
CA GLN A 434 9.57 -18.26 6.89
C GLN A 434 9.88 -19.60 6.22
N LYS A 435 10.86 -20.36 6.74
CA LYS A 435 11.26 -21.68 6.24
C LYS A 435 10.36 -22.80 6.76
N VAL A 436 9.62 -22.56 7.84
CA VAL A 436 8.72 -23.56 8.43
C VAL A 436 7.44 -23.62 7.61
N ALA A 437 7.03 -24.83 7.22
CA ALA A 437 5.77 -25.04 6.56
C ALA A 437 4.61 -24.77 7.54
N LEU A 438 3.69 -23.91 7.12
CA LEU A 438 2.48 -23.60 7.89
C LEU A 438 1.28 -24.39 7.36
N ASP A 439 0.37 -24.71 8.27
CA ASP A 439 -0.94 -25.28 7.93
C ASP A 439 -1.88 -24.21 7.37
N VAL A 440 -2.91 -24.66 6.67
CA VAL A 440 -3.96 -23.77 6.15
C VAL A 440 -4.73 -23.19 7.35
N LYS A 441 -4.65 -21.86 7.50
CA LYS A 441 -5.35 -21.11 8.56
C LYS A 441 -6.76 -20.72 8.15
N LYS A 442 -6.97 -20.41 6.87
CA LYS A 442 -8.23 -19.89 6.35
C LYS A 442 -8.41 -20.29 4.89
N THR A 443 -9.62 -20.57 4.45
CA THR A 443 -9.92 -20.78 3.02
C THR A 443 -10.81 -19.66 2.50
N LEU A 444 -10.37 -18.98 1.44
CA LEU A 444 -11.18 -17.97 0.75
C LEU A 444 -11.80 -18.57 -0.51
N LYS A 445 -13.13 -18.55 -0.59
CA LYS A 445 -13.90 -18.79 -1.81
C LYS A 445 -14.28 -17.46 -2.44
N VAL A 446 -14.00 -17.34 -3.74
CA VAL A 446 -14.26 -16.15 -4.55
C VAL A 446 -15.14 -16.54 -5.73
N ARG A 447 -16.36 -16.02 -5.77
CA ARG A 447 -17.24 -16.14 -6.95
C ARG A 447 -17.19 -14.85 -7.76
N VAL A 448 -16.86 -14.95 -9.04
CA VAL A 448 -16.90 -13.85 -10.00
C VAL A 448 -18.22 -13.96 -10.76
N TYR A 449 -19.23 -13.17 -10.40
CA TYR A 449 -20.53 -13.23 -11.07
C TYR A 449 -20.46 -12.58 -12.45
N MET A 450 -20.20 -11.28 -12.46
CA MET A 450 -20.29 -10.46 -13.67
C MET A 450 -19.51 -9.16 -13.55
N GLY A 451 -19.34 -8.46 -14.66
CA GLY A 451 -18.80 -7.10 -14.70
C GLY A 451 -19.72 -6.16 -15.47
N ASP A 452 -19.65 -4.87 -15.16
CA ASP A 452 -20.45 -3.83 -15.81
C ASP A 452 -19.74 -2.47 -15.77
N GLY A 453 -20.23 -1.51 -16.57
CA GLY A 453 -19.80 -0.10 -16.58
C GLY A 453 -18.82 0.27 -17.68
N TRP A 454 -18.21 -0.68 -18.39
CA TRP A 454 -17.24 -0.35 -19.46
C TRP A 454 -17.87 0.44 -20.61
N HIS A 455 -19.11 0.15 -20.98
CA HIS A 455 -19.82 0.85 -22.04
C HIS A 455 -20.18 2.31 -21.68
N MET A 456 -20.08 2.69 -20.40
CA MET A 456 -20.29 4.05 -19.92
C MET A 456 -18.99 4.86 -19.93
N ASP A 457 -17.87 4.22 -19.57
CA ASP A 457 -16.58 4.90 -19.39
C ASP A 457 -15.72 4.89 -20.67
N PHE A 458 -16.00 3.98 -21.61
CA PHE A 458 -15.21 3.78 -22.83
C PHE A 458 -16.04 3.92 -24.09
N SER A 459 -15.41 4.37 -25.17
CA SER A 459 -16.04 4.37 -26.49
C SER A 459 -16.33 2.95 -26.96
N HIS A 460 -17.39 2.77 -27.74
CA HIS A 460 -17.80 1.45 -28.23
C HIS A 460 -16.75 0.74 -29.10
N THR A 461 -15.69 1.43 -29.55
CA THR A 461 -14.56 0.84 -30.30
C THR A 461 -13.24 0.85 -29.54
N HIS A 462 -13.27 1.04 -28.22
CA HIS A 462 -12.06 1.21 -27.41
C HIS A 462 -11.20 -0.05 -27.37
N PHE A 463 -11.84 -1.18 -27.13
CA PHE A 463 -11.21 -2.50 -27.00
C PHE A 463 -11.08 -3.14 -28.38
N ASP A 464 -12.23 -3.35 -29.03
CA ASP A 464 -12.29 -3.88 -30.38
C ASP A 464 -12.86 -2.87 -31.37
N LYS A 465 -12.18 -2.71 -32.51
CA LYS A 465 -12.61 -1.76 -33.55
C LYS A 465 -13.87 -2.22 -34.30
N TYR A 466 -14.13 -3.53 -34.32
CA TYR A 466 -15.07 -4.18 -35.22
C TYR A 466 -16.13 -5.06 -34.54
N SER A 467 -16.05 -5.19 -33.22
CA SER A 467 -16.92 -5.98 -32.35
C SER A 467 -16.97 -5.36 -30.95
N PRO A 468 -17.94 -5.76 -30.10
CA PRO A 468 -17.82 -5.59 -28.66
C PRO A 468 -16.67 -6.44 -28.10
N PRO A 469 -16.24 -6.18 -26.85
CA PRO A 469 -15.08 -6.84 -26.24
C PRO A 469 -15.31 -8.30 -25.85
N ASP A 470 -14.21 -9.05 -25.78
CA ASP A 470 -14.06 -10.44 -25.36
C ASP A 470 -13.46 -10.52 -23.92
N PHE A 471 -14.25 -10.14 -22.92
CA PHE A 471 -13.74 -10.00 -21.56
C PHE A 471 -13.51 -11.33 -20.80
N TYR A 472 -12.44 -11.36 -20.01
CA TYR A 472 -12.18 -12.36 -18.98
C TYR A 472 -11.47 -11.77 -17.75
N THR A 473 -11.62 -12.44 -16.60
CA THR A 473 -11.03 -12.02 -15.33
C THR A 473 -9.92 -12.98 -14.89
N LYS A 474 -8.77 -12.43 -14.47
CA LYS A 474 -7.66 -13.15 -13.83
C LYS A 474 -7.64 -12.82 -12.34
N LEU A 475 -7.64 -13.85 -11.50
CA LEU A 475 -7.46 -13.76 -10.06
C LEU A 475 -6.05 -14.24 -9.71
N TYR A 476 -5.31 -13.42 -8.98
CA TYR A 476 -3.99 -13.75 -8.46
C TYR A 476 -4.04 -13.65 -6.94
N MET A 477 -3.84 -14.78 -6.27
CA MET A 477 -3.49 -14.76 -4.85
C MET A 477 -2.01 -14.45 -4.73
N VAL A 478 -1.69 -13.36 -4.07
CA VAL A 478 -0.34 -12.86 -3.83
C VAL A 478 -0.12 -12.93 -2.33
N GLY A 479 1.00 -13.47 -1.87
CA GLY A 479 1.23 -13.66 -0.44
C GLY A 479 2.55 -14.37 -0.21
N VAL A 480 2.66 -15.07 0.91
CA VAL A 480 3.76 -16.01 1.14
C VAL A 480 3.81 -17.04 -0.01
N PRO A 481 4.98 -17.59 -0.35
CA PRO A 481 5.13 -18.47 -1.52
C PRO A 481 4.12 -19.62 -1.58
N ALA A 482 3.75 -20.18 -0.42
CA ALA A 482 2.80 -21.29 -0.31
C ALA A 482 1.33 -20.92 -0.59
N ASP A 483 0.98 -19.63 -0.58
CA ASP A 483 -0.38 -19.12 -0.83
C ASP A 483 -0.53 -18.59 -2.27
N VAL A 484 0.57 -18.48 -3.02
CA VAL A 484 0.54 -17.92 -4.38
C VAL A 484 -0.26 -18.82 -5.31
N ALA A 485 -1.30 -18.24 -5.93
CA ALA A 485 -2.16 -18.96 -6.87
C ALA A 485 -2.60 -18.05 -8.01
N LYS A 486 -2.91 -18.65 -9.16
CA LYS A 486 -3.45 -17.97 -10.34
C LYS A 486 -4.64 -18.73 -10.87
N LYS A 487 -5.78 -18.03 -11.01
CA LYS A 487 -7.01 -18.54 -11.62
C LYS A 487 -7.47 -17.57 -12.71
N LYS A 488 -8.30 -18.06 -13.63
CA LYS A 488 -8.86 -17.28 -14.75
C LYS A 488 -10.26 -17.79 -15.04
N THR A 489 -11.19 -16.89 -15.32
CA THR A 489 -12.53 -17.22 -15.86
C THR A 489 -12.44 -17.62 -17.33
N ARG A 490 -13.53 -18.16 -17.87
CA ARG A 490 -13.73 -18.24 -19.31
C ARG A 490 -13.78 -16.85 -19.95
N VAL A 491 -13.53 -16.80 -21.24
CA VAL A 491 -13.73 -15.61 -22.07
C VAL A 491 -15.21 -15.52 -22.44
N ILE A 492 -15.84 -14.37 -22.19
CA ILE A 492 -17.17 -14.06 -22.69
C ILE A 492 -16.99 -13.18 -23.91
N LYS A 493 -17.49 -13.63 -25.05
CA LYS A 493 -17.24 -12.98 -26.34
C LYS A 493 -18.31 -11.95 -26.69
N ASP A 494 -17.89 -10.90 -27.39
CA ASP A 494 -18.76 -9.87 -27.95
C ASP A 494 -19.78 -9.29 -26.93
N ASP A 495 -19.36 -9.04 -25.69
CA ASP A 495 -20.28 -8.57 -24.63
C ASP A 495 -19.65 -7.53 -23.68
N TRP A 496 -20.32 -6.37 -23.58
CA TRP A 496 -19.96 -5.29 -22.65
C TRP A 496 -20.34 -5.56 -21.18
N ILE A 497 -21.22 -6.54 -20.93
CA ILE A 497 -21.71 -6.92 -19.59
C ILE A 497 -21.47 -8.42 -19.38
N PRO A 498 -20.20 -8.85 -19.24
CA PRO A 498 -19.85 -10.26 -19.17
C PRO A 498 -20.40 -10.92 -17.90
N ILE A 499 -21.06 -12.06 -18.06
CA ILE A 499 -21.52 -12.93 -16.96
C ILE A 499 -20.68 -14.21 -16.94
N TRP A 500 -19.74 -14.30 -16.00
CA TRP A 500 -18.88 -15.46 -15.83
C TRP A 500 -19.52 -16.51 -14.94
N ASP A 501 -20.03 -16.11 -13.77
CA ASP A 501 -20.59 -16.98 -12.73
C ASP A 501 -19.69 -18.17 -12.39
N GLU A 502 -18.42 -17.89 -12.07
CA GLU A 502 -17.40 -18.90 -11.75
C GLU A 502 -16.86 -18.71 -10.34
N GLU A 503 -16.69 -19.82 -9.60
CA GLU A 503 -16.14 -19.83 -8.24
C GLU A 503 -14.73 -20.43 -8.19
N PHE A 504 -13.88 -19.85 -7.35
CA PHE A 504 -12.51 -20.26 -7.14
C PHE A 504 -12.18 -20.33 -5.65
N THR A 505 -11.42 -21.35 -5.24
CA THR A 505 -11.02 -21.57 -3.85
C THR A 505 -9.52 -21.34 -3.67
N PHE A 506 -9.16 -20.66 -2.57
CA PHE A 506 -7.80 -20.33 -2.19
C PHE A 506 -7.55 -20.72 -0.72
N PRO A 507 -6.83 -21.82 -0.46
CA PRO A 507 -6.35 -22.13 0.89
C PRO A 507 -5.19 -21.20 1.26
N LEU A 508 -5.26 -20.56 2.43
CA LEU A 508 -4.33 -19.53 2.89
C LEU A 508 -3.68 -19.94 4.22
N ARG A 509 -2.36 -19.88 4.25
CA ARG A 509 -1.53 -20.16 5.43
C ARG A 509 -1.23 -18.88 6.21
N VAL A 510 -1.03 -17.77 5.49
CA VAL A 510 -0.77 -16.45 6.08
C VAL A 510 -1.73 -15.43 5.47
N PRO A 511 -3.05 -15.54 5.77
CA PRO A 511 -4.07 -14.65 5.20
C PRO A 511 -3.82 -13.17 5.51
N GLU A 512 -3.11 -12.85 6.60
CA GLU A 512 -2.79 -11.48 7.02
C GLU A 512 -1.80 -10.77 6.10
N LEU A 513 -1.02 -11.50 5.31
CA LEU A 513 -0.10 -10.95 4.30
C LEU A 513 -0.57 -11.24 2.86
N ALA A 514 -1.76 -11.85 2.71
CA ALA A 514 -2.30 -12.21 1.41
C ALA A 514 -3.06 -11.03 0.78
N LEU A 515 -2.87 -10.85 -0.53
CA LEU A 515 -3.55 -9.88 -1.37
C LEU A 515 -4.25 -10.62 -2.52
N LEU A 516 -5.52 -10.31 -2.75
CA LEU A 516 -6.26 -10.74 -3.92
C LEU A 516 -6.13 -9.67 -5.02
N LYS A 517 -5.33 -9.95 -6.04
CA LYS A 517 -5.21 -9.11 -7.22
C LYS A 517 -6.14 -9.60 -8.32
N ILE A 518 -6.99 -8.70 -8.82
CA ILE A 518 -7.99 -8.98 -9.85
C ILE A 518 -7.64 -8.14 -11.08
N VAL A 519 -7.61 -8.75 -12.25
CA VAL A 519 -7.32 -8.06 -13.52
C VAL A 519 -8.31 -8.52 -14.57
N VAL A 520 -9.05 -7.58 -15.15
CA VAL A 520 -9.90 -7.84 -16.32
C VAL A 520 -9.11 -7.49 -17.58
N ARG A 521 -9.26 -8.33 -18.58
CA ARG A 521 -8.69 -8.11 -19.90
C ARG A 521 -9.69 -8.45 -20.98
N ASP A 522 -9.49 -7.79 -22.10
CA ASP A 522 -10.10 -8.13 -23.36
C ASP A 522 -9.17 -9.10 -24.12
N HIS A 523 -9.74 -10.14 -24.74
CA HIS A 523 -8.97 -11.16 -25.43
C HIS A 523 -8.88 -10.86 -26.93
N ASP A 524 -7.66 -10.61 -27.41
CA ASP A 524 -7.39 -10.46 -28.83
C ASP A 524 -6.71 -11.75 -29.35
N VAL A 525 -7.21 -12.28 -30.47
CA VAL A 525 -6.69 -13.50 -31.11
C VAL A 525 -5.35 -13.24 -31.82
N SER A 526 -5.15 -12.01 -32.31
CA SER A 526 -4.01 -11.59 -33.12
C SER A 526 -3.02 -10.69 -32.40
N GLU A 527 -3.46 -10.00 -31.34
CA GLU A 527 -2.63 -9.06 -30.58
C GLU A 527 -2.51 -9.45 -29.10
N LYS A 528 -1.87 -8.58 -28.33
CA LYS A 528 -1.74 -8.76 -26.88
C LYS A 528 -3.02 -8.29 -26.21
N ASP A 529 -3.71 -9.20 -25.53
CA ASP A 529 -4.88 -8.92 -24.68
C ASP A 529 -4.85 -7.55 -24.00
N ASP A 530 -5.86 -6.74 -24.30
CA ASP A 530 -5.99 -5.38 -23.81
C ASP A 530 -6.36 -5.32 -22.33
N PHE A 531 -5.92 -4.24 -21.68
CA PHE A 531 -6.15 -4.04 -20.25
C PHE A 531 -7.49 -3.35 -20.03
N ALA A 532 -8.43 -4.04 -19.37
CA ALA A 532 -9.77 -3.52 -19.10
C ALA A 532 -9.97 -3.06 -17.64
N GLY A 533 -8.99 -3.28 -16.77
CA GLY A 533 -9.02 -2.79 -15.39
C GLY A 533 -8.35 -3.72 -14.39
N GLN A 534 -8.03 -3.21 -13.21
CA GLN A 534 -7.55 -4.02 -12.10
C GLN A 534 -7.96 -3.46 -10.74
N THR A 535 -7.84 -4.32 -9.74
CA THR A 535 -7.85 -3.93 -8.33
C THR A 535 -6.93 -4.86 -7.55
N CYS A 536 -6.49 -4.44 -6.37
CA CYS A 536 -5.75 -5.26 -5.42
C CYS A 536 -6.37 -5.03 -4.05
N LEU A 537 -6.75 -6.12 -3.39
CA LEU A 537 -7.49 -6.09 -2.13
C LEU A 537 -6.73 -6.91 -1.07
N PRO A 538 -6.51 -6.36 0.13
CA PRO A 538 -5.98 -7.13 1.24
C PRO A 538 -6.99 -8.18 1.69
N VAL A 539 -6.58 -9.45 1.76
CA VAL A 539 -7.50 -10.56 2.06
C VAL A 539 -8.04 -10.48 3.48
N SER A 540 -7.23 -10.03 4.44
CA SER A 540 -7.66 -9.81 5.83
C SER A 540 -8.78 -8.79 5.99
N GLU A 541 -8.98 -7.93 4.99
CA GLU A 541 -9.92 -6.79 5.02
C GLU A 541 -11.17 -7.06 4.17
N LEU A 542 -11.18 -8.17 3.42
CA LEU A 542 -12.32 -8.51 2.58
C LEU A 542 -13.54 -8.80 3.45
N ARG A 543 -14.63 -8.12 3.14
CA ARG A 543 -15.94 -8.37 3.74
C ARG A 543 -16.61 -9.56 3.04
N THR A 544 -17.15 -10.49 3.84
CA THR A 544 -17.92 -11.66 3.36
C THR A 544 -19.15 -11.22 2.55
N GLY A 545 -19.68 -12.08 1.68
CA GLY A 545 -20.91 -11.83 0.95
C GLY A 545 -20.72 -11.23 -0.44
N ILE A 546 -21.80 -10.69 -1.01
CA ILE A 546 -21.87 -10.23 -2.40
C ILE A 546 -21.51 -8.74 -2.46
N ARG A 547 -20.35 -8.40 -3.02
CA ARG A 547 -19.74 -7.06 -2.99
C ARG A 547 -19.53 -6.47 -4.37
N ALA A 548 -19.66 -5.15 -4.46
CA ALA A 548 -19.25 -4.36 -5.62
C ALA A 548 -17.74 -4.11 -5.56
N VAL A 549 -17.01 -4.57 -6.55
CA VAL A 549 -15.55 -4.43 -6.63
C VAL A 549 -15.18 -3.43 -7.73
N PRO A 550 -14.92 -2.16 -7.39
CA PRO A 550 -14.55 -1.15 -8.39
C PRO A 550 -13.17 -1.44 -9.00
N LEU A 551 -13.05 -1.18 -10.29
CA LEU A 551 -11.80 -1.33 -11.03
C LEU A 551 -11.12 0.01 -11.28
N HIS A 552 -9.83 -0.07 -11.57
CA HIS A 552 -8.96 1.06 -11.74
C HIS A 552 -8.10 0.90 -13.00
N ASN A 553 -7.63 2.01 -13.52
CA ASN A 553 -6.71 2.04 -14.65
C ASN A 553 -5.28 1.62 -14.25
N LYS A 554 -4.29 1.76 -15.15
CA LYS A 554 -2.89 1.38 -14.84
C LYS A 554 -2.23 2.27 -13.77
N LYS A 555 -2.66 3.53 -13.65
CA LYS A 555 -2.11 4.56 -12.75
C LYS A 555 -2.67 4.51 -11.31
N GLY A 556 -3.71 3.70 -11.09
CA GLY A 556 -4.40 3.63 -9.80
C GLY A 556 -5.61 4.55 -9.70
N GLU A 557 -6.02 5.20 -10.78
CA GLU A 557 -7.24 6.03 -10.80
C GLU A 557 -8.45 5.10 -10.96
N LYS A 558 -9.45 5.29 -10.09
CA LYS A 558 -10.70 4.53 -10.10
C LYS A 558 -11.49 4.88 -11.36
N PHE A 559 -12.05 3.87 -12.03
CA PHE A 559 -13.04 4.11 -13.08
C PHE A 559 -14.36 4.62 -12.49
N GLU A 560 -15.11 5.40 -13.25
CA GLU A 560 -16.34 6.03 -12.78
C GLU A 560 -17.45 4.99 -12.61
N SER A 561 -17.62 4.14 -13.62
CA SER A 561 -18.71 3.16 -13.67
C SER A 561 -18.24 1.72 -13.58
N VAL A 562 -17.00 1.41 -13.98
CA VAL A 562 -16.52 0.02 -14.11
C VAL A 562 -16.36 -0.70 -12.77
N LYS A 563 -17.06 -1.83 -12.62
CA LYS A 563 -17.02 -2.67 -11.43
C LYS A 563 -17.38 -4.13 -11.71
N LEU A 564 -16.93 -5.01 -10.82
CA LEU A 564 -17.30 -6.42 -10.78
C LEU A 564 -18.28 -6.67 -9.65
N LEU A 565 -19.25 -7.55 -9.86
CA LEU A 565 -20.03 -8.14 -8.77
C LEU A 565 -19.39 -9.48 -8.39
N MET A 566 -18.96 -9.59 -7.14
CA MET A 566 -18.23 -10.76 -6.65
C MET A 566 -18.77 -11.23 -5.31
N ARG A 567 -18.61 -12.50 -4.98
CA ARG A 567 -18.87 -13.03 -3.63
C ARG A 567 -17.59 -13.48 -2.96
N PHE A 568 -17.42 -13.14 -1.70
CA PHE A 568 -16.35 -13.63 -0.85
C PHE A 568 -16.92 -14.46 0.29
N VAL A 569 -16.39 -15.66 0.51
CA VAL A 569 -16.76 -16.52 1.64
C VAL A 569 -15.48 -17.05 2.27
N PHE A 570 -15.42 -16.95 3.59
CA PHE A 570 -14.32 -17.45 4.38
C PHE A 570 -14.74 -18.71 5.14
N GLU A 571 -13.91 -19.74 5.06
CA GLU A 571 -14.07 -21.03 5.76
C GLU A 571 -12.89 -21.31 6.67
#